data_AF-A0A7S1GLE7-F1
#
_entry.id   AF-A0A7S1GLE7-F1
#
_cell.length_a   1.000
_cell.length_b   1.000
_cell.length_c   1.000
_cell.angle_alpha   90.00
_cell.angle_beta   90.00
_cell.angle_gamma   90.00
#
_symmetry.space_group_name_H-M   'P 1'
#
loop_
_entity.id
_entity.type
_entity.pdbx_description
1 polymer ?
#
loop_
_entity_poly.entity_id
_entity_poly.type
_entity_poly.pdbx_seq_one_letter_code
_entity_poly.pdbx_strand_id
1 'polypeptide(L)'
;RRKKKKESPEDDLLDDFFADVDTAAVKPKRVEEPRKEVIKAQKANLGTASLQIERLLAPNYKWRNLNPFYVLDIPHTSTEEEISRRYKALSLLLHPDKCRDLEKAKEAYDEVQKAKTALNDESKRTHVQQLVEQGRKMGKQKWYSSNKESPLHEMQSKEVQRIFAEIEYKRKEVAKREQKQEQRERDQEEEELQKERKEREFDNNWREEGRVEKRIGSWRQFQKKKKTKI
;
A
#
# COMPACT_ATOMS: atom_id res chain seq x y z
N ARG A 1 64.34 -36.28 -21.38
CA ARG A 1 63.98 -35.71 -22.71
C ARG A 1 62.70 -34.90 -22.55
N ARG A 2 62.83 -33.57 -22.38
CA ARG A 2 61.70 -32.61 -22.35
C ARG A 2 61.14 -32.49 -23.77
N LYS A 3 59.86 -32.80 -23.99
CA LYS A 3 59.15 -32.41 -25.21
C LYS A 3 58.82 -30.93 -25.09
N LYS A 4 59.43 -30.09 -25.95
CA LYS A 4 58.96 -28.72 -26.24
C LYS A 4 57.55 -28.86 -26.83
N LYS A 5 56.54 -28.35 -26.14
CA LYS A 5 55.22 -28.08 -26.73
C LYS A 5 55.43 -26.91 -27.70
N LYS A 6 55.02 -27.07 -28.96
CA LYS A 6 54.92 -25.99 -29.93
C LYS A 6 53.75 -25.10 -29.47
N GLU A 7 54.01 -23.83 -29.22
CA GLU A 7 52.98 -22.80 -29.11
C GLU A 7 52.37 -22.62 -30.50
N SER A 8 51.05 -22.77 -30.58
CA SER A 8 50.26 -22.55 -31.79
C SER A 8 49.85 -21.07 -31.84
N PRO A 9 49.91 -20.40 -33.00
CA PRO A 9 49.48 -19.01 -33.16
C PRO A 9 47.98 -18.80 -32.91
N GLU A 10 47.20 -19.88 -32.74
CA GLU A 10 45.79 -19.86 -32.37
C GLU A 10 45.59 -19.63 -30.86
N ASP A 11 46.56 -20.01 -30.02
CA ASP A 11 46.51 -19.77 -28.58
C ASP A 11 46.75 -18.27 -28.27
N ASP A 12 47.64 -17.61 -29.02
CA ASP A 12 47.90 -16.17 -28.90
C ASP A 12 46.68 -15.32 -29.31
N LEU A 13 45.93 -15.76 -30.32
CA LEU A 13 44.70 -15.09 -30.78
C LEU A 13 43.54 -15.23 -29.78
N LEU A 14 43.50 -16.36 -29.05
CA LEU A 14 42.52 -16.58 -27.99
C LEU A 14 42.88 -15.79 -26.74
N ASP A 15 44.15 -15.70 -26.36
CA ASP A 15 44.61 -14.89 -25.24
C ASP A 15 44.38 -13.38 -25.47
N ASP A 16 44.56 -12.87 -26.70
CA ASP A 16 44.23 -11.48 -27.05
C ASP A 16 42.70 -11.24 -27.02
N PHE A 17 41.90 -12.21 -27.43
CA PHE A 17 40.44 -12.14 -27.35
C PHE A 17 39.92 -12.14 -25.91
N PHE A 18 40.48 -12.97 -25.02
CA PHE A 18 40.10 -12.97 -23.61
C PHE A 18 40.63 -11.74 -22.86
N ALA A 19 41.79 -11.20 -23.23
CA ALA A 19 42.28 -9.93 -22.71
C ALA A 19 41.36 -8.75 -23.06
N ASP A 20 40.79 -8.73 -24.28
CA ASP A 20 39.86 -7.68 -24.74
C ASP A 20 38.42 -7.86 -24.19
N VAL A 21 38.05 -9.07 -23.79
CA VAL A 21 36.79 -9.35 -23.07
C VAL A 21 36.89 -8.98 -21.58
N ASP A 22 38.06 -9.16 -20.96
CA ASP A 22 38.28 -8.73 -19.56
C ASP A 22 38.39 -7.20 -19.43
N THR A 23 38.87 -6.48 -20.46
CA THR A 23 38.81 -5.00 -20.49
C THR A 23 37.37 -4.50 -20.68
N ALA A 24 36.52 -5.22 -21.43
CA ALA A 24 35.10 -4.92 -21.58
C ALA A 24 34.26 -5.28 -20.33
N ALA A 25 34.76 -6.19 -19.47
CA ALA A 25 34.14 -6.58 -18.20
C ALA A 25 34.59 -5.75 -16.99
N VAL A 26 35.35 -4.66 -17.20
CA VAL A 26 35.49 -3.61 -16.18
C VAL A 26 34.15 -2.89 -16.07
N LYS A 27 33.23 -3.45 -15.27
CA LYS A 27 32.06 -2.71 -14.78
C LYS A 27 32.60 -1.37 -14.30
N PRO A 28 32.11 -0.22 -14.81
CA PRO A 28 32.58 1.06 -14.34
C PRO A 28 32.43 1.05 -12.82
N LYS A 29 33.55 1.20 -12.12
CA LYS A 29 33.59 1.29 -10.66
C LYS A 29 32.78 2.52 -10.31
N ARG A 30 31.46 2.33 -10.14
CA ARG A 30 30.51 3.39 -9.84
C ARG A 30 31.06 4.06 -8.61
N VAL A 31 31.36 5.35 -8.70
CA VAL A 31 31.89 6.15 -7.60
C VAL A 31 30.82 6.13 -6.50
N GLU A 32 30.89 5.15 -5.59
CA GLU A 32 29.88 4.93 -4.53
C GLU A 32 30.11 5.84 -3.32
N GLU A 33 31.30 6.44 -3.22
CA GLU A 33 31.76 7.24 -2.10
C GLU A 33 30.92 8.51 -1.84
N PRO A 34 30.53 9.33 -2.84
CA PRO A 34 29.70 10.52 -2.57
C PRO A 34 28.29 10.16 -2.08
N ARG A 35 27.78 8.96 -2.39
CA ARG A 35 26.43 8.55 -1.96
C ARG A 35 26.37 8.21 -0.47
N LYS A 36 27.41 7.57 0.08
CA LYS A 36 27.46 7.17 1.50
C LYS A 36 27.67 8.38 2.41
N GLU A 37 28.52 9.30 2.01
CA GLU A 37 28.79 10.54 2.75
C GLU A 37 27.55 11.44 2.84
N VAL A 38 26.79 11.60 1.74
CA VAL A 38 25.55 12.37 1.75
C VAL A 38 24.49 11.74 2.64
N ILE A 39 24.37 10.41 2.68
CA ILE A 39 23.45 9.72 3.60
C ILE A 39 23.86 9.94 5.06
N LYS A 40 25.17 9.92 5.35
CA LYS A 40 25.69 10.21 6.70
C LYS A 40 25.41 11.65 7.12
N ALA A 41 25.61 12.62 6.22
CA ALA A 41 25.29 14.02 6.46
C ALA A 41 23.79 14.24 6.66
N GLN A 42 22.94 13.63 5.82
CA GLN A 42 21.50 13.69 5.99
C GLN A 42 21.09 13.09 7.34
N LYS A 43 21.64 11.93 7.74
CA LYS A 43 21.38 11.33 9.05
C LYS A 43 21.74 12.28 10.20
N ALA A 44 22.85 13.01 10.10
CA ALA A 44 23.24 14.00 11.11
C ALA A 44 22.21 15.14 11.24
N ASN A 45 21.62 15.58 10.13
CA ASN A 45 20.57 16.61 10.13
C ASN A 45 19.25 16.16 10.78
N LEU A 46 18.99 14.85 10.95
CA LEU A 46 17.76 14.36 11.58
C LEU A 46 17.77 14.42 13.11
N GLY A 47 18.93 14.62 13.74
CA GLY A 47 19.06 14.54 15.19
C GLY A 47 18.97 13.10 15.72
N THR A 48 18.30 12.91 16.87
CA THR A 48 18.24 11.62 17.57
C THR A 48 17.08 10.75 17.10
N ALA A 49 17.25 9.42 17.22
CA ALA A 49 16.21 8.47 16.87
C ALA A 49 14.92 8.67 17.70
N SER A 50 15.06 8.94 18.99
CA SER A 50 13.92 9.20 19.89
C SER A 50 13.10 10.41 19.47
N LEU A 51 13.74 11.51 19.07
CA LEU A 51 13.06 12.72 18.62
C LEU A 51 12.29 12.48 17.31
N GLN A 52 12.84 11.67 16.41
CA GLN A 52 12.15 11.31 15.17
C GLN A 52 10.96 10.37 15.42
N ILE A 53 11.09 9.42 16.34
CA ILE A 53 9.97 8.57 16.78
C ILE A 53 8.86 9.44 17.38
N GLU A 54 9.19 10.37 18.28
CA GLU A 54 8.23 11.28 18.89
C GLU A 54 7.55 12.18 17.86
N ARG A 55 8.30 12.69 16.87
CA ARG A 55 7.75 13.50 15.78
C ARG A 55 6.76 12.73 14.91
N LEU A 56 7.10 11.47 14.58
CA LEU A 56 6.33 10.59 13.71
C LEU A 56 5.13 9.93 14.41
N LEU A 57 5.21 9.75 15.73
CA LEU A 57 4.13 9.22 16.59
C LEU A 57 3.51 10.31 17.48
N ALA A 58 3.65 11.57 17.09
CA ALA A 58 3.05 12.69 17.79
C ALA A 58 1.53 12.51 17.89
N PRO A 59 0.86 13.18 18.87
CA PRO A 59 -0.60 13.25 18.89
C PRO A 59 -1.12 13.68 17.51
N ASN A 60 -2.10 12.95 16.98
CA ASN A 60 -2.66 13.14 15.63
C ASN A 60 -1.73 12.80 14.45
N TYR A 61 -0.71 11.95 14.64
CA TYR A 61 0.19 11.51 13.57
C TYR A 61 -0.54 10.94 12.34
N LYS A 62 -1.66 10.24 12.55
CA LYS A 62 -2.49 9.67 11.46
C LYS A 62 -2.95 10.71 10.43
N TRP A 63 -3.06 11.98 10.80
CA TRP A 63 -3.48 13.07 9.92
C TRP A 63 -2.28 13.84 9.35
N ARG A 64 -1.24 14.02 10.15
CA ARG A 64 0.01 14.70 9.74
C ARG A 64 0.82 13.85 8.75
N ASN A 65 0.86 12.53 8.96
CA ASN A 65 1.64 11.59 8.15
C ASN A 65 0.96 11.24 6.82
N LEU A 66 -0.26 11.74 6.57
CA LEU A 66 -0.93 11.61 5.28
C LEU A 66 -0.13 12.27 4.14
N ASN A 67 0.68 13.28 4.48
CA ASN A 67 1.63 13.87 3.54
C ASN A 67 2.96 13.11 3.59
N PRO A 68 3.34 12.36 2.54
CA PRO A 68 4.59 11.61 2.50
C PRO A 68 5.86 12.48 2.60
N PHE A 69 5.82 13.70 2.06
CA PHE A 69 6.95 14.63 2.13
C PHE A 69 7.19 15.15 3.55
N TYR A 70 6.12 15.28 4.34
CA TYR A 70 6.22 15.63 5.76
C TYR A 70 6.87 14.50 6.57
N VAL A 71 6.52 13.25 6.29
CA VAL A 71 7.10 12.06 6.93
C VAL A 71 8.59 11.93 6.62
N LEU A 72 8.99 12.15 5.36
CA LEU A 72 10.40 12.09 4.99
C LEU A 72 11.19 13.34 5.36
N ASP A 73 10.51 14.43 5.74
CA ASP A 73 11.13 15.71 6.10
C ASP A 73 12.04 16.24 4.99
N ILE A 74 11.42 16.37 3.82
CA ILE A 74 12.00 16.89 2.57
C ILE A 74 11.02 17.85 1.90
N PRO A 75 11.52 18.78 1.07
CA PRO A 75 10.64 19.64 0.30
C PRO A 75 9.88 18.83 -0.75
N HIS A 76 8.69 19.32 -1.13
CA HIS A 76 7.87 18.67 -2.16
C HIS A 76 8.50 18.76 -3.55
N THR A 77 9.45 19.66 -3.79
CA THR A 77 10.21 19.79 -5.04
C THR A 77 11.35 18.78 -5.18
N SER A 78 11.56 17.91 -4.19
CA SER A 78 12.65 16.93 -4.20
C SER A 78 12.53 15.89 -5.31
N THR A 79 13.70 15.46 -5.80
CA THR A 79 13.82 14.40 -6.81
C THR A 79 13.70 13.01 -6.19
N GLU A 80 13.49 11.98 -7.03
CA GLU A 80 13.44 10.59 -6.59
C GLU A 80 14.69 10.14 -5.83
N GLU A 81 15.86 10.59 -6.29
CA GLU A 81 17.13 10.25 -5.66
C GLU A 81 17.24 10.83 -4.24
N GLU A 82 16.69 12.03 -4.02
CA GLU A 82 16.63 12.64 -2.68
C GLU A 82 15.66 11.89 -1.77
N ILE A 83 14.48 11.53 -2.29
CA ILE A 83 13.48 10.72 -1.57
C ILE A 83 14.10 9.40 -1.12
N SER A 84 14.80 8.70 -2.02
CA SER A 84 15.45 7.42 -1.72
C SER A 84 16.59 7.56 -0.71
N ARG A 85 17.42 8.61 -0.83
CA ARG A 85 18.50 8.88 0.14
C ARG A 85 17.94 9.21 1.53
N ARG A 86 16.91 10.04 1.59
CA ARG A 86 16.27 10.44 2.85
C ARG A 86 15.59 9.26 3.53
N TYR A 87 14.88 8.43 2.77
CA TYR A 87 14.28 7.20 3.24
C TYR A 87 15.33 6.27 3.86
N LYS A 88 16.48 6.07 3.20
CA LYS A 88 17.57 5.23 3.73
C LYS A 88 18.14 5.80 5.03
N ALA A 89 18.33 7.11 5.12
CA ALA A 89 18.80 7.77 6.33
C ALA A 89 17.83 7.60 7.51
N LEU A 90 16.53 7.82 7.28
CA LEU A 90 15.45 7.62 8.27
C LEU A 90 15.34 6.15 8.69
N SER A 91 15.31 5.24 7.73
CA SER A 91 15.19 3.80 7.96
C SER A 91 16.33 3.27 8.83
N LEU A 92 17.56 3.70 8.56
CA LEU A 92 18.74 3.33 9.36
C LEU A 92 18.74 3.93 10.76
N LEU A 93 18.06 5.05 10.96
CA LEU A 93 17.94 5.73 12.25
C LEU A 93 16.81 5.12 13.11
N LEU A 94 15.70 4.76 12.48
CA LEU A 94 14.49 4.23 13.10
C LEU A 94 14.41 2.70 13.11
N HIS A 95 15.47 2.01 12.65
CA HIS A 95 15.47 0.56 12.60
C HIS A 95 15.27 -0.01 14.02
N PRO A 96 14.34 -0.97 14.21
CA PRO A 96 14.00 -1.50 15.53
C PRO A 96 15.22 -2.09 16.25
N ASP A 97 16.13 -2.75 15.53
CA ASP A 97 17.37 -3.31 16.08
C ASP A 97 18.30 -2.28 16.78
N LYS A 98 18.22 -1.00 16.39
CA LYS A 98 19.08 0.06 16.94
C LYS A 98 18.38 0.93 17.98
N CYS A 99 17.07 0.78 18.13
CA CYS A 99 16.25 1.59 19.01
C CYS A 99 15.91 0.81 20.28
N ARG A 100 15.92 1.50 21.43
CA ARG A 100 15.53 0.89 22.71
C ARG A 100 14.04 0.56 22.76
N ASP A 101 13.20 1.42 22.17
CA ASP A 101 11.75 1.27 22.15
C ASP A 101 11.30 0.53 20.87
N LEU A 102 11.29 -0.80 20.92
CA LEU A 102 11.06 -1.66 19.74
C LEU A 102 9.70 -1.42 19.07
N GLU A 103 8.62 -1.30 19.84
CA GLU A 103 7.26 -1.14 19.31
C GLU A 103 7.07 0.21 18.60
N LYS A 104 7.43 1.29 19.29
CA LYS A 104 7.33 2.65 18.74
C LYS A 104 8.26 2.84 17.55
N ALA A 105 9.47 2.26 17.58
CA ALA A 105 10.38 2.29 16.45
C ALA A 105 9.79 1.57 15.23
N LYS A 106 9.15 0.41 15.44
CA LYS A 106 8.47 -0.34 14.37
C LYS A 106 7.33 0.48 13.75
N GLU A 107 6.46 1.07 14.55
CA GLU A 107 5.37 1.91 14.04
C GLU A 107 5.88 3.13 13.26
N ALA A 108 6.89 3.83 13.78
CA ALA A 108 7.50 4.97 13.10
C ALA A 108 8.18 4.55 11.79
N TYR A 109 8.84 3.39 11.77
CA TYR A 109 9.45 2.82 10.57
C TYR A 109 8.39 2.47 9.52
N ASP A 110 7.26 1.88 9.93
CA ASP A 110 6.15 1.54 9.02
C ASP A 110 5.58 2.80 8.35
N GLU A 111 5.46 3.93 9.08
CA GLU A 111 5.04 5.21 8.51
C GLU A 111 6.03 5.74 7.46
N VAL A 112 7.33 5.63 7.72
CA VAL A 112 8.38 6.00 6.76
C VAL A 112 8.35 5.11 5.51
N GLN A 113 8.11 3.81 5.68
CA GLN A 113 7.99 2.86 4.58
C GLN A 113 6.74 3.12 3.73
N LYS A 114 5.60 3.46 4.35
CA LYS A 114 4.38 3.88 3.64
C LYS A 114 4.64 5.13 2.82
N ALA A 115 5.31 6.14 3.39
CA ALA A 115 5.64 7.38 2.68
C ALA A 115 6.52 7.13 1.45
N LYS A 116 7.57 6.29 1.57
CA LYS A 116 8.40 5.90 0.42
C LYS A 116 7.60 5.16 -0.65
N THR A 117 6.74 4.23 -0.24
CA THR A 117 5.90 3.46 -1.18
C THR A 117 4.94 4.36 -1.94
N ALA A 118 4.35 5.35 -1.27
CA ALA A 118 3.46 6.33 -1.91
C ALA A 118 4.17 7.20 -2.96
N LEU A 119 5.45 7.54 -2.73
CA LEU A 119 6.25 8.38 -3.63
C LEU A 119 7.07 7.59 -4.68
N ASN A 120 6.99 6.24 -4.66
CA ASN A 120 7.72 5.38 -5.59
C ASN A 120 7.14 5.39 -7.00
N ASP A 121 5.86 5.73 -7.13
CA ASP A 121 5.15 5.86 -8.41
C ASP A 121 5.17 7.34 -8.84
N GLU A 122 5.66 7.60 -10.05
CA GLU A 122 5.78 8.96 -10.61
C GLU A 122 4.45 9.69 -10.66
N SER A 123 3.38 9.02 -11.08
CA SER A 123 2.06 9.64 -11.22
C SER A 123 1.49 10.02 -9.86
N LYS A 124 1.68 9.16 -8.85
CA LYS A 124 1.27 9.46 -7.47
C LYS A 124 2.13 10.56 -6.86
N ARG A 125 3.45 10.53 -7.10
CA ARG A 125 4.38 11.55 -6.62
C ARG A 125 4.00 12.92 -7.13
N THR A 126 3.82 13.06 -8.45
CA THR A 126 3.43 14.33 -9.08
C THR A 126 2.08 14.83 -8.56
N HIS A 127 1.10 13.94 -8.37
CA HIS A 127 -0.18 14.30 -7.77
C HIS A 127 -0.02 14.83 -6.33
N VAL A 128 0.73 14.12 -5.48
CA VAL A 128 1.01 14.56 -4.10
C VAL A 128 1.75 15.89 -4.09
N GLN A 129 2.71 16.12 -4.99
CA GLN A 129 3.40 17.41 -5.13
C GLN A 129 2.44 18.55 -5.46
N GLN A 130 1.51 18.31 -6.39
CA GLN A 130 0.47 19.29 -6.76
C GLN A 130 -0.44 19.62 -5.57
N LEU A 131 -0.86 18.62 -4.78
CA LEU A 131 -1.68 18.82 -3.59
C LEU A 131 -0.96 19.67 -2.54
N VAL A 132 0.33 19.40 -2.30
CA VAL A 132 1.15 20.20 -1.39
C VAL A 132 1.27 21.64 -1.90
N GLU A 133 1.56 21.83 -3.19
CA GLU A 133 1.67 23.16 -3.79
C GLU A 133 0.35 23.93 -3.71
N GLN A 134 -0.78 23.28 -3.99
CA GLN A 134 -2.12 23.86 -3.83
C GLN A 134 -2.37 24.30 -2.39
N GLY A 135 -2.08 23.44 -1.41
CA GLY A 135 -2.23 23.79 0.01
C GLY A 135 -1.35 24.96 0.43
N ARG A 136 -0.10 25.03 -0.07
CA ARG A 136 0.79 26.16 0.20
C ARG A 136 0.29 27.47 -0.42
N LYS A 137 -0.29 27.43 -1.63
CA LYS A 137 -0.91 28.60 -2.28
C LYS A 137 -2.15 29.07 -1.50
N MET A 138 -3.06 28.15 -1.17
CA MET A 138 -4.26 28.46 -0.39
C MET A 138 -3.91 29.00 1.01
N GLY A 139 -2.94 28.39 1.69
CA GLY A 139 -2.45 28.86 2.98
C GLY A 139 -1.83 30.26 2.90
N LYS A 140 -1.07 30.56 1.83
CA LYS A 140 -0.54 31.91 1.57
C LYS A 140 -1.64 32.94 1.34
N GLN A 141 -2.68 32.58 0.57
CA GLN A 141 -3.82 33.46 0.33
C GLN A 141 -4.58 33.75 1.64
N LYS A 142 -4.90 32.71 2.42
CA LYS A 142 -5.53 32.86 3.73
C LYS A 142 -4.69 33.68 4.69
N TRP A 143 -3.36 33.51 4.67
CA TRP A 143 -2.43 34.28 5.49
C TRP A 143 -2.54 35.79 5.22
N TYR A 144 -2.58 36.20 3.94
CA TYR A 144 -2.82 37.61 3.57
C TYR A 144 -4.20 38.11 4.01
N SER A 145 -5.24 37.26 3.92
CA SER A 145 -6.60 37.61 4.38
C SER A 145 -6.74 37.69 5.91
N SER A 146 -5.93 36.94 6.65
CA SER A 146 -5.95 36.87 8.13
C SER A 146 -5.11 37.95 8.81
N ASN A 147 -4.80 39.06 8.12
CA ASN A 147 -3.96 40.13 8.64
C ASN A 147 -2.58 39.69 9.18
N LYS A 148 -2.09 38.52 8.73
CA LYS A 148 -0.81 37.91 9.12
C LYS A 148 -0.66 37.55 10.61
N GLU A 149 -1.76 37.20 11.29
CA GLU A 149 -1.73 36.84 12.72
C GLU A 149 -0.79 35.68 13.06
N SER A 150 -0.71 34.67 12.19
CA SER A 150 0.16 33.49 12.37
C SER A 150 1.34 33.50 11.39
N PRO A 151 2.45 32.80 11.68
CA PRO A 151 3.53 32.61 10.73
C PRO A 151 3.05 31.96 9.41
N LEU A 152 3.57 32.43 8.27
CA LEU A 152 3.16 31.93 6.95
C LEU A 152 3.31 30.41 6.82
N HIS A 153 4.43 29.85 7.29
CA HIS A 153 4.69 28.42 7.23
C HIS A 153 3.63 27.60 7.99
N GLU A 154 3.16 28.09 9.13
CA GLU A 154 2.14 27.42 9.93
C GLU A 154 0.80 27.39 9.18
N MET A 155 0.40 28.51 8.57
CA MET A 155 -0.82 28.59 7.77
C MET A 155 -0.76 27.69 6.54
N GLN A 156 0.38 27.66 5.85
CA GLN A 156 0.60 26.75 4.73
C GLN A 156 0.53 25.28 5.17
N SER A 157 1.19 24.92 6.26
CA SER A 157 1.18 23.55 6.78
C SER A 157 -0.22 23.10 7.18
N LYS A 158 -0.98 23.96 7.88
CA LYS A 158 -2.38 23.68 8.25
C LYS A 158 -3.26 23.44 7.03
N GLU A 159 -3.11 24.25 5.98
CA GLU A 159 -3.93 24.10 4.78
C GLU A 159 -3.56 22.87 3.96
N VAL A 160 -2.26 22.54 3.87
CA VAL A 160 -1.82 21.28 3.27
C VAL A 160 -2.42 20.10 4.03
N GLN A 161 -2.32 20.08 5.36
CA GLN A 161 -2.91 19.02 6.19
C GLN A 161 -4.43 18.91 5.98
N ARG A 162 -5.13 20.04 5.84
CA ARG A 162 -6.57 20.06 5.56
C ARG A 162 -6.91 19.37 4.24
N ILE A 163 -6.18 19.66 3.16
CA ILE A 163 -6.41 19.04 1.85
C ILE A 163 -6.22 17.52 1.92
N PHE A 164 -5.12 17.06 2.53
CA PHE A 164 -4.87 15.62 2.70
C PHE A 164 -5.95 14.95 3.56
N ALA A 165 -6.39 15.59 4.64
CA ALA A 165 -7.46 15.08 5.49
C ALA A 165 -8.78 14.95 4.74
N GLU A 166 -9.12 15.91 3.87
CA GLU A 166 -10.34 15.87 3.06
C GLU A 166 -10.30 14.72 2.04
N ILE A 167 -9.16 14.50 1.39
CA ILE A 167 -8.97 13.41 0.43
C ILE A 167 -9.11 12.05 1.13
N GLU A 168 -8.47 11.88 2.29
CA GLU A 168 -8.58 10.64 3.07
C GLU A 168 -9.98 10.40 3.61
N TYR A 169 -10.67 11.47 4.03
CA TYR A 169 -12.07 11.39 4.43
C TYR A 169 -12.93 10.88 3.26
N LYS A 170 -12.79 11.49 2.08
CA LYS A 170 -13.48 11.05 0.85
C LYS A 170 -13.16 9.60 0.49
N ARG A 171 -11.89 9.18 0.58
CA ARG A 171 -11.47 7.78 0.34
C ARG A 171 -12.19 6.82 1.29
N LYS A 172 -12.26 7.14 2.58
CA LYS A 172 -12.95 6.32 3.59
C LYS A 172 -14.45 6.27 3.37
N GLU A 173 -15.07 7.36 2.96
CA GLU A 173 -16.50 7.38 2.64
C GLU A 173 -16.83 6.50 1.43
N VAL A 174 -16.02 6.55 0.38
CA VAL A 174 -16.18 5.68 -0.80
C VAL A 174 -16.03 4.21 -0.38
N ALA A 175 -14.95 3.86 0.33
CA ALA A 175 -14.73 2.49 0.80
C ALA A 175 -15.86 1.97 1.70
N LYS A 176 -16.37 2.82 2.60
CA LYS A 176 -17.52 2.47 3.46
C LYS A 176 -18.80 2.26 2.65
N ARG A 177 -19.01 3.06 1.60
CA ARG A 177 -20.16 2.91 0.69
C ARG A 177 -20.08 1.60 -0.07
N GLU A 178 -18.91 1.25 -0.60
CA GLU A 178 -18.66 -0.02 -1.31
C GLU A 178 -18.87 -1.21 -0.38
N GLN A 179 -18.29 -1.22 0.82
CA GLN A 179 -18.50 -2.29 1.80
C GLN A 179 -19.98 -2.49 2.15
N LYS A 180 -20.74 -1.40 2.31
CA LYS A 180 -22.17 -1.47 2.58
C LYS A 180 -22.95 -2.02 1.37
N GLN A 181 -22.50 -1.75 0.16
CA GLN A 181 -23.11 -2.32 -1.04
C GLN A 181 -22.81 -3.82 -1.13
N GLU A 182 -21.55 -4.22 -1.00
CA GLU A 182 -21.12 -5.62 -1.01
C GLU A 182 -21.81 -6.43 0.09
N GLN A 183 -22.00 -5.85 1.27
CA GLN A 183 -22.73 -6.51 2.35
C GLN A 183 -24.21 -6.73 1.99
N ARG A 184 -24.87 -5.76 1.34
CA ARG A 184 -26.26 -5.94 0.89
C ARG A 184 -26.38 -6.99 -0.21
N GLU A 185 -25.43 -7.05 -1.12
CA GLU A 185 -25.38 -8.07 -2.18
C GLU A 185 -25.21 -9.47 -1.56
N ARG A 186 -24.28 -9.62 -0.60
CA ARG A 186 -24.14 -10.87 0.18
C ARG A 186 -25.39 -11.27 0.94
N ASP A 187 -26.02 -10.32 1.64
CA ASP A 187 -27.24 -10.60 2.40
C ASP A 187 -28.37 -11.05 1.46
N GLN A 188 -28.48 -10.48 0.25
CA GLN A 188 -29.44 -10.90 -0.78
C GLN A 188 -29.14 -12.31 -1.30
N GLU A 189 -27.88 -12.63 -1.63
CA GLU A 189 -27.47 -13.96 -2.06
C GLU A 189 -27.74 -15.02 -0.98
N GLU A 190 -27.47 -14.69 0.28
CA GLU A 190 -27.78 -15.57 1.41
C GLU A 190 -29.28 -15.78 1.59
N GLU A 191 -30.10 -14.72 1.47
CA GLU A 191 -31.56 -14.82 1.53
C GLU A 191 -32.13 -15.70 0.40
N GLU A 192 -31.62 -15.55 -0.83
CA GLU A 192 -32.00 -16.38 -1.98
C GLU A 192 -31.61 -17.84 -1.75
N LEU A 193 -30.37 -18.11 -1.32
CA LEU A 193 -29.91 -19.46 -1.01
C LEU A 193 -30.72 -20.10 0.13
N GLN A 194 -31.08 -19.32 1.15
CA GLN A 194 -31.94 -19.78 2.25
C GLN A 194 -33.36 -20.09 1.76
N LYS A 195 -33.90 -19.29 0.83
CA LYS A 195 -35.20 -19.54 0.22
C LYS A 195 -35.17 -20.82 -0.61
N GLU A 196 -34.15 -21.01 -1.44
CA GLU A 196 -33.95 -22.25 -2.21
C GLU A 196 -33.80 -23.46 -1.30
N ARG A 197 -33.02 -23.32 -0.22
CA ARG A 197 -32.85 -24.38 0.78
C ARG A 197 -34.17 -24.74 1.44
N LYS A 198 -34.95 -23.74 1.88
CA LYS A 198 -36.28 -23.95 2.47
C LYS A 198 -37.26 -24.58 1.48
N GLU A 199 -37.24 -24.18 0.21
CA GLU A 199 -38.07 -24.77 -0.84
C GLU A 199 -37.70 -26.23 -1.08
N ARG A 200 -36.40 -26.55 -1.14
CA ARG A 200 -35.90 -27.92 -1.26
C ARG A 200 -36.28 -28.78 -0.05
N GLU A 201 -36.11 -28.25 1.16
CA GLU A 201 -36.52 -28.92 2.41
C GLU A 201 -38.04 -29.13 2.44
N PHE A 202 -38.83 -28.15 1.98
CA PHE A 202 -40.28 -28.25 1.87
C PHE A 202 -40.72 -29.32 0.85
N ASP A 203 -40.14 -29.37 -0.35
CA ASP A 203 -40.46 -30.39 -1.35
C ASP A 203 -40.08 -31.80 -0.86
N ASN A 204 -38.90 -31.94 -0.25
CA ASN A 204 -38.47 -33.20 0.37
C ASN A 204 -39.46 -33.64 1.45
N ASN A 205 -39.82 -32.77 2.39
CA ASN A 205 -40.76 -33.10 3.47
C ASN A 205 -42.18 -33.40 2.92
N TRP A 206 -42.62 -32.67 1.88
CA TRP A 206 -43.89 -32.93 1.21
C TRP A 206 -43.94 -34.32 0.55
N ARG A 207 -42.82 -34.77 -0.04
CA ARG A 207 -42.67 -36.12 -0.61
C ARG A 207 -42.65 -37.19 0.48
N GLU A 208 -41.90 -36.96 1.57
CA GLU A 208 -41.71 -37.93 2.65
C GLU A 208 -42.93 -38.11 3.57
N GLU A 209 -43.75 -37.07 3.79
CA GLU A 209 -44.91 -37.14 4.71
C GLU A 209 -46.03 -38.11 4.26
N GLY A 210 -45.84 -38.88 3.17
CA GLY A 210 -46.76 -39.91 2.72
C GLY A 210 -48.14 -39.37 2.35
N ARG A 211 -48.32 -38.03 2.25
CA ARG A 211 -49.57 -37.40 1.81
C ARG A 211 -49.90 -37.81 0.38
N VAL A 212 -48.88 -37.88 -0.48
CA VAL A 212 -49.03 -38.36 -1.86
C VAL A 212 -49.54 -39.81 -1.87
N GLU A 213 -48.94 -40.67 -1.04
CA GLU A 213 -49.29 -42.08 -0.92
C GLU A 213 -50.69 -42.29 -0.33
N LYS A 214 -51.03 -41.57 0.76
CA LYS A 214 -52.36 -41.55 1.38
C LYS A 214 -53.43 -41.01 0.41
N ARG A 215 -53.12 -39.98 -0.38
CA ARG A 215 -54.05 -39.39 -1.35
C ARG A 215 -54.29 -40.33 -2.53
N ILE A 216 -53.24 -40.96 -3.07
CA ILE A 216 -53.34 -42.00 -4.11
C ILE A 216 -54.10 -43.21 -3.58
N GLY A 217 -53.84 -43.63 -2.34
CA GLY A 217 -54.59 -44.69 -1.66
C GLY A 217 -56.08 -44.38 -1.55
N SER A 218 -56.44 -43.16 -1.13
CA SER A 218 -57.83 -42.70 -1.02
C SER A 218 -58.54 -42.60 -2.38
N TRP A 219 -57.86 -42.14 -3.43
CA TRP A 219 -58.42 -42.08 -4.79
C TRP A 219 -58.63 -43.48 -5.39
N ARG A 220 -57.67 -44.40 -5.21
CA ARG A 220 -57.81 -45.80 -5.61
C ARG A 220 -59.01 -46.48 -4.91
N GLN A 221 -59.23 -46.19 -3.63
CA GLN A 221 -60.39 -46.68 -2.89
C GLN A 221 -61.71 -46.09 -3.41
N PHE A 222 -61.75 -44.79 -3.73
CA PHE A 222 -62.92 -44.15 -4.32
C PHE A 222 -63.29 -44.74 -5.69
N GLN A 223 -62.30 -45.00 -6.53
CA GLN A 223 -62.49 -45.60 -7.86
C GLN A 223 -63.02 -47.04 -7.77
N LYS A 224 -62.53 -47.83 -6.79
CA LYS A 224 -63.10 -49.15 -6.47
C LYS A 224 -64.57 -49.05 -6.05
N LYS A 225 -64.92 -48.09 -5.19
CA LYS A 225 -66.30 -47.84 -4.72
C LYS A 225 -67.28 -47.50 -5.87
N LYS A 226 -66.82 -46.82 -6.92
CA LYS A 226 -67.62 -46.52 -8.12
C LYS A 226 -67.89 -47.76 -8.99
N LYS A 227 -66.95 -48.70 -9.09
CA LYS A 227 -67.11 -49.93 -9.89
C LYS A 227 -68.05 -50.95 -9.26
N THR A 228 -68.20 -50.94 -7.93
CA THR A 228 -69.13 -51.82 -7.18
C THR A 228 -70.59 -51.34 -7.16
N LYS A 229 -70.93 -50.24 -7.85
CA LYS A 229 -72.28 -49.64 -7.85
C LYS A 229 -73.08 -49.87 -9.14
N ILE A 230 -72.62 -50.78 -10.00
CA ILE A 230 -73.34 -51.31 -11.17
C ILE A 230 -73.68 -52.76 -10.85
#